data_AF-A0A8J3UXS0-F1
#
_entry.id   AF-A0A8J3UXS0-F1
#
_cell.length_a   1.000
_cell.length_b   1.000
_cell.length_c   1.000
_cell.angle_alpha   90.00
_cell.angle_beta   90.00
_cell.angle_gamma   90.00
#
_symmetry.space_group_name_H-M   'P 1'
#
loop_
_entity.id
_entity.type
_entity.pdbx_description
1 polymer ?
#
loop_
_entity_poly.entity_id
_entity_poly.type
_entity_poly.pdbx_seq_one_letter_code
_entity_poly.pdbx_strand_id
1 'polypeptide(L)'
;MTFGKPGRPAEDRIGRQQEIFLAVAPLISAYGAREITMARAARAARMSVGGLYHYFANKRELLLFGLSPDNLERLCTTFRRRHGHLAQSDPHAFLSDSLDMLTSAAGAFVMPSVLAATHLGIDTFRTTLDEALETEIVGLAGTVRLAYPGLTDESAQSLNRALRRQCVSALLDPRITPAELRAQLGGVVMAFTAQAPTPA
;
A
#
# COMPACT_ATOMS: atom_id res chain seq x y z
N MET A 1 2.96 34.77 4.80
CA MET A 1 4.40 34.92 4.51
C MET A 1 4.88 33.63 3.85
N THR A 2 5.07 33.64 2.54
CA THR A 2 5.47 32.48 1.74
C THR A 2 6.98 32.54 1.49
N PHE A 3 7.76 31.77 2.25
CA PHE A 3 9.20 31.59 2.00
C PHE A 3 9.40 30.50 0.94
N GLY A 4 9.62 30.91 -0.30
CA GLY A 4 10.13 30.07 -1.38
C GLY A 4 10.83 30.96 -2.41
N LYS A 5 12.09 30.67 -2.74
CA LYS A 5 12.82 31.41 -3.79
C LYS A 5 12.00 31.37 -5.09
N PRO A 6 11.78 32.50 -5.78
CA PRO A 6 11.02 32.52 -7.02
C PRO A 6 11.63 31.55 -8.04
N GLY A 7 10.82 30.61 -8.57
CA GLY A 7 11.22 29.73 -9.68
C GLY A 7 11.59 28.29 -9.34
N ARG A 8 11.63 27.88 -8.06
CA ARG A 8 11.75 26.45 -7.72
C ARG A 8 10.33 25.84 -7.70
N PRO A 9 10.05 24.75 -8.44
CA PRO A 9 8.82 24.00 -8.28
C PRO A 9 8.61 23.65 -6.81
N ALA A 10 7.36 23.65 -6.36
CA ALA A 10 7.04 23.16 -5.02
C ALA A 10 7.63 21.75 -4.86
N GLU A 11 8.31 21.51 -3.74
CA GLU A 11 8.92 20.20 -3.47
C GLU A 11 7.83 19.13 -3.40
N ASP A 12 8.03 18.02 -4.12
CA ASP A 12 7.21 16.83 -3.98
C ASP A 12 7.56 16.12 -2.68
N ARG A 13 7.02 16.64 -1.58
CA ARG A 13 7.35 16.19 -0.22
C ARG A 13 7.00 14.72 -0.02
N ILE A 14 5.84 14.26 -0.50
CA ILE A 14 5.42 12.86 -0.38
C ILE A 14 6.33 11.95 -1.21
N GLY A 15 6.65 12.34 -2.45
CA GLY A 15 7.61 11.59 -3.28
C GLY A 15 8.97 11.45 -2.58
N ARG A 16 9.46 12.52 -1.95
CA ARG A 16 10.71 12.47 -1.19
C ARG A 16 10.61 11.60 0.07
N GLN A 17 9.48 11.64 0.78
CA GLN A 17 9.22 10.74 1.91
C GLN A 17 9.18 9.27 1.47
N GLN A 18 8.63 8.95 0.31
CA GLN A 18 8.64 7.60 -0.27
C GLN A 18 10.08 7.10 -0.49
N GLU A 19 10.94 7.91 -1.12
CA GLU A 19 12.35 7.56 -1.33
C GLU A 19 13.08 7.26 -0.02
N ILE A 20 12.86 8.11 0.99
CA ILE A 20 13.45 7.94 2.33
C ILE A 20 12.92 6.67 2.98
N PHE A 21 11.61 6.46 2.96
CA PHE A 21 10.98 5.29 3.56
C PHE A 21 11.48 4.01 2.92
N LEU A 22 11.56 3.94 1.59
CA LEU A 22 12.07 2.77 0.87
C LEU A 22 13.52 2.43 1.25
N ALA A 23 14.35 3.43 1.55
CA ALA A 23 15.71 3.19 2.05
C ALA A 23 15.74 2.63 3.49
N VAL A 24 14.71 2.93 4.30
CA VAL A 24 14.61 2.51 5.70
C VAL A 24 13.83 1.20 5.87
N ALA A 25 12.85 0.93 5.01
CA ALA A 25 11.95 -0.22 5.07
C ALA A 25 12.66 -1.57 5.25
N PRO A 26 13.77 -1.88 4.55
CA PRO A 26 14.51 -3.13 4.78
C PRO A 26 15.01 -3.29 6.22
N LEU A 27 15.38 -2.19 6.88
CA LEU A 27 15.78 -2.23 8.29
C LEU A 27 14.59 -2.52 9.21
N ILE A 28 13.43 -1.94 8.91
CA ILE A 28 12.22 -2.17 9.70
C ILE A 28 11.84 -3.66 9.63
N SER A 29 11.84 -4.24 8.43
CA SER A 29 11.50 -5.65 8.23
C SER A 29 12.52 -6.59 8.89
N ALA A 30 13.82 -6.26 8.83
CA ALA A 30 14.87 -7.12 9.35
C ALA A 30 15.03 -7.08 10.89
N TYR A 31 14.87 -5.90 11.50
CA TYR A 31 15.20 -5.70 12.92
C TYR A 31 14.00 -5.32 13.79
N GLY A 32 12.84 -5.03 13.17
CA GLY A 32 11.66 -4.55 13.87
C GLY A 32 11.77 -3.10 14.35
N ALA A 33 10.64 -2.51 14.74
CA ALA A 33 10.58 -1.08 15.08
C ALA A 33 11.43 -0.68 16.30
N ARG A 34 11.65 -1.58 17.27
CA ARG A 34 12.38 -1.24 18.50
C ARG A 34 13.83 -0.84 18.22
N GLU A 35 14.47 -1.56 17.30
CA GLU A 35 15.88 -1.41 16.93
C GLU A 35 16.16 -0.26 15.93
N ILE A 36 15.12 0.43 15.47
CA ILE A 36 15.24 1.56 14.55
C ILE A 36 15.36 2.86 15.35
N THR A 37 16.46 3.59 15.18
CA THR A 37 16.61 4.96 15.69
C THR A 37 16.61 5.95 14.53
N MET A 38 16.28 7.22 14.79
CA MET A 38 16.36 8.27 13.76
C MET A 38 17.77 8.39 13.17
N ALA A 39 18.82 8.19 13.97
CA ALA A 39 20.20 8.17 13.50
C ALA A 39 20.48 7.01 12.53
N ARG A 40 19.98 5.81 12.85
CA ARG A 40 20.14 4.63 11.98
C ARG A 40 19.34 4.78 10.68
N ALA A 41 18.12 5.28 10.76
CA ALA A 41 17.28 5.57 9.60
C ALA A 41 17.92 6.64 8.69
N ALA A 42 18.44 7.73 9.26
CA ALA A 42 19.09 8.78 8.49
C ALA A 42 20.34 8.26 7.75
N ARG A 43 21.12 7.40 8.41
CA ARG A 43 22.26 6.71 7.77
C ARG A 43 21.80 5.84 6.59
N ALA A 44 20.74 5.05 6.76
CA ALA A 44 20.19 4.21 5.69
C ALA A 44 19.71 5.05 4.49
N ALA A 45 19.04 6.17 4.76
CA ALA A 45 18.61 7.13 3.75
C ALA A 45 19.73 8.07 3.25
N ARG A 46 20.98 7.86 3.67
CA ARG A 46 22.17 8.66 3.31
C ARG A 46 21.97 10.17 3.51
N MET A 47 21.44 10.55 4.66
CA MET A 47 21.20 11.94 5.03
C MET A 47 21.54 12.25 6.49
N SER A 48 21.54 13.53 6.84
CA SER A 48 21.70 13.96 8.22
C SER A 48 20.44 13.68 9.04
N VAL A 49 20.59 13.55 10.36
CA VAL A 49 19.46 13.36 11.29
C VAL A 49 18.50 14.56 11.24
N GLY A 50 19.04 15.78 11.19
CA GLY A 50 18.22 16.98 11.02
C GLY A 50 17.48 17.01 9.69
N GLY A 51 18.10 16.52 8.61
CA GLY A 51 17.46 16.34 7.31
C GLY A 51 16.33 15.31 7.36
N LEU A 52 16.49 14.22 8.11
CA LEU A 52 15.41 13.26 8.31
C LEU A 52 14.24 13.86 9.10
N TYR A 53 14.53 14.62 10.17
CA TYR A 53 13.51 15.30 10.96
C TYR A 53 12.73 16.36 10.16
N HIS A 54 13.31 16.88 9.08
CA HIS A 54 12.59 17.76 8.16
C HIS A 54 11.42 17.05 7.45
N TYR A 55 11.55 15.75 7.17
CA TYR A 55 10.52 14.95 6.47
C TYR A 55 9.63 14.17 7.42
N PHE A 56 10.16 13.69 8.54
CA PHE A 56 9.42 12.94 9.55
C PHE A 56 9.69 13.54 10.92
N ALA A 57 8.67 14.12 11.54
CA ALA A 57 8.83 14.85 12.81
C ALA A 57 9.31 13.93 13.94
N ASN A 58 9.00 12.63 13.86
CA ASN A 58 9.43 11.65 14.83
C ASN A 58 9.52 10.23 14.23
N LYS A 59 10.09 9.30 15.01
CA LYS A 59 10.24 7.89 14.65
C LYS A 59 8.91 7.22 14.31
N ARG A 60 7.82 7.55 15.02
CA ARG A 60 6.51 6.94 14.78
C ARG A 60 5.98 7.30 13.39
N GLU A 61 6.08 8.57 13.01
CA GLU A 61 5.66 9.03 11.68
C GLU A 61 6.44 8.32 10.57
N LEU A 62 7.77 8.20 10.72
CA LEU A 62 8.61 7.43 9.78
C LEU A 62 8.18 5.97 9.69
N LEU A 63 7.97 5.31 10.83
CA LEU A 63 7.63 3.88 10.86
C LEU A 63 6.25 3.58 10.27
N LEU A 64 5.29 4.49 10.43
CA LEU A 64 3.91 4.30 9.97
C LEU A 64 3.64 4.93 8.60
N PHE A 65 4.64 5.56 7.97
CA PHE A 65 4.46 6.25 6.68
C PHE A 65 3.92 5.36 5.57
N GLY A 66 4.30 4.07 5.53
CA GLY A 66 3.79 3.14 4.53
C GLY A 66 2.28 2.94 4.56
N LEU A 67 1.64 3.28 5.69
CA LEU A 67 0.20 3.24 5.90
C LEU A 67 -0.44 4.64 5.92
N SER A 68 0.32 5.71 5.70
CA SER A 68 -0.26 7.06 5.75
C SER A 68 -1.22 7.28 4.56
N PRO A 69 -2.38 7.93 4.80
CA PRO A 69 -3.34 8.22 3.73
C PRO A 69 -2.70 8.94 2.53
N ASP A 70 -1.85 9.94 2.78
CA ASP A 70 -1.15 10.68 1.73
C ASP A 70 -0.25 9.79 0.87
N ASN A 71 0.43 8.81 1.48
CA ASN A 71 1.28 7.87 0.75
C ASN A 71 0.43 6.93 -0.12
N LEU A 72 -0.63 6.35 0.44
CA LEU A 72 -1.53 5.45 -0.28
C LEU A 72 -2.25 6.17 -1.43
N GLU A 73 -2.75 7.38 -1.19
CA GLU A 73 -3.35 8.22 -2.23
C GLU A 73 -2.35 8.53 -3.35
N ARG A 74 -1.09 8.82 -3.00
CA ARG A 74 -0.03 9.07 -3.98
C ARG A 74 0.26 7.84 -4.84
N LEU A 75 0.31 6.64 -4.25
CA LEU A 75 0.47 5.37 -4.97
C LEU A 75 -0.71 5.15 -5.94
N CYS A 76 -1.94 5.27 -5.43
CA CYS A 76 -3.17 5.16 -6.23
C CYS A 76 -3.22 6.17 -7.39
N THR A 77 -2.83 7.42 -7.15
CA THR A 77 -2.82 8.47 -8.17
C THR A 77 -1.76 8.21 -9.23
N THR A 78 -0.58 7.76 -8.82
CA THR A 78 0.52 7.41 -9.73
C THR A 78 0.13 6.23 -10.61
N PHE A 79 -0.51 5.22 -10.04
CA PHE A 79 -1.04 4.07 -10.75
C PHE A 79 -2.11 4.47 -11.76
N ARG A 80 -3.16 5.20 -11.32
CA ARG A 80 -4.26 5.65 -12.20
C ARG A 80 -3.76 6.51 -13.35
N ARG A 81 -2.78 7.39 -13.12
CA ARG A 81 -2.17 8.20 -14.19
C ARG A 81 -1.51 7.33 -15.27
N ARG A 82 -0.90 6.21 -14.88
CA ARG A 82 -0.16 5.33 -15.80
C ARG A 82 -1.06 4.30 -16.48
N HIS A 83 -2.01 3.71 -15.75
CA HIS A 83 -2.78 2.54 -16.19
C HIS A 83 -4.28 2.82 -16.35
N GLY A 84 -4.78 4.00 -15.96
CA GLY A 84 -6.22 4.30 -15.95
C GLY A 84 -6.90 4.22 -17.31
N HIS A 85 -6.16 4.36 -18.40
CA HIS A 85 -6.68 4.16 -19.76
C HIS A 85 -7.18 2.72 -20.00
N LEU A 86 -6.57 1.73 -19.34
CA LEU A 86 -6.94 0.31 -19.47
C LEU A 86 -8.32 0.03 -18.89
N ALA A 87 -8.82 0.84 -17.94
CA ALA A 87 -10.11 0.60 -17.29
C ALA A 87 -11.29 0.53 -18.27
N GLN A 88 -11.17 1.16 -19.45
CA GLN A 88 -12.17 1.10 -20.52
C GLN A 88 -11.73 0.24 -21.70
N SER A 89 -10.45 0.26 -22.07
CA SER A 89 -9.97 -0.45 -23.26
C SER A 89 -9.70 -1.93 -23.02
N ASP A 90 -9.22 -2.28 -21.82
CA ASP A 90 -8.92 -3.66 -21.40
C ASP A 90 -9.05 -3.79 -19.86
N PRO A 91 -10.28 -3.94 -19.34
CA PRO A 91 -10.53 -4.04 -17.91
C PRO A 91 -9.80 -5.22 -17.23
N HIS A 92 -9.52 -6.31 -17.95
CA HIS A 92 -8.79 -7.46 -17.41
C HIS A 92 -7.31 -7.14 -17.22
N ALA A 93 -6.68 -6.46 -18.19
CA ALA A 93 -5.32 -5.95 -18.02
C ALA A 93 -5.25 -4.93 -16.87
N PHE A 94 -6.24 -4.03 -16.77
CA PHE A 94 -6.31 -3.07 -15.67
C PHE A 94 -6.38 -3.78 -14.30
N LEU A 95 -7.18 -4.84 -14.18
CA LEU A 95 -7.24 -5.67 -12.97
C LEU A 95 -5.91 -6.36 -12.67
N SER A 96 -5.25 -6.94 -13.68
CA SER A 96 -3.94 -7.57 -13.50
C SER A 96 -2.91 -6.57 -12.96
N ASP A 97 -2.83 -5.40 -13.58
CA ASP A 97 -1.91 -4.32 -13.19
C ASP A 97 -2.24 -3.78 -11.78
N SER A 98 -3.52 -3.76 -11.41
CA SER A 98 -3.96 -3.35 -10.07
C SER A 98 -3.50 -4.33 -8.99
N LEU A 99 -3.57 -5.64 -9.27
CA LEU A 99 -3.05 -6.66 -8.36
C LEU A 99 -1.52 -6.61 -8.23
N ASP A 100 -0.81 -6.32 -9.32
CA ASP A 100 0.65 -6.14 -9.30
C ASP A 100 1.04 -4.89 -8.49
N MET A 101 0.31 -3.79 -8.68
CA MET A 101 0.50 -2.56 -7.90
C MET A 101 0.27 -2.81 -6.41
N LEU A 102 -0.84 -3.45 -6.04
CA LEU A 102 -1.18 -3.74 -4.63
C LEU A 102 -0.13 -4.62 -3.95
N THR A 103 0.34 -5.67 -4.64
CA THR A 103 1.33 -6.58 -4.07
C THR A 103 2.71 -5.94 -3.93
N SER A 104 3.09 -5.11 -4.90
CA SER A 104 4.32 -4.30 -4.82
C SER A 104 4.24 -3.28 -3.68
N ALA A 105 3.14 -2.54 -3.58
CA ALA A 105 2.89 -1.58 -2.51
C ALA A 105 2.87 -2.25 -1.13
N ALA A 106 2.25 -3.44 -1.04
CA ALA A 106 2.19 -4.21 0.19
C ALA A 106 3.60 -4.54 0.72
N GLY A 107 4.47 -5.09 -0.14
CA GLY A 107 5.83 -5.44 0.27
C GLY A 107 6.73 -4.23 0.55
N ALA A 108 6.61 -3.17 -0.25
CA ALA A 108 7.51 -2.02 -0.19
C ALA A 108 7.13 -1.00 0.91
N PHE A 109 5.84 -0.85 1.22
CA PHE A 109 5.32 0.18 2.11
C PHE A 109 4.53 -0.39 3.28
N VAL A 110 3.49 -1.16 2.99
CA VAL A 110 2.48 -1.55 3.99
C VAL A 110 3.04 -2.54 5.02
N MET A 111 3.70 -3.62 4.58
CA MET A 111 4.23 -4.66 5.47
C MET A 111 5.26 -4.13 6.47
N PRO A 112 6.29 -3.35 6.07
CA PRO A 112 7.22 -2.75 7.03
C PRO A 112 6.48 -1.92 8.10
N SER A 113 5.50 -1.11 7.70
CA SER A 113 4.71 -0.29 8.63
C SER A 113 3.79 -1.11 9.52
N VAL A 114 3.20 -2.20 9.02
CA VAL A 114 2.41 -3.16 9.82
C VAL A 114 3.28 -3.83 10.87
N LEU A 115 4.44 -4.37 10.48
CA LEU A 115 5.41 -4.98 11.40
C LEU A 115 5.94 -3.97 12.42
N ALA A 116 6.02 -2.69 12.06
CA ALA A 116 6.34 -1.65 13.03
C ALA A 116 5.18 -1.38 13.99
N ALA A 117 3.95 -1.34 13.50
CA ALA A 117 2.75 -1.05 14.29
C ALA A 117 2.50 -2.12 15.37
N THR A 118 2.76 -3.40 15.09
CA THR A 118 2.64 -4.48 16.09
C THR A 118 3.52 -4.24 17.33
N HIS A 119 4.65 -3.55 17.18
CA HIS A 119 5.54 -3.18 18.28
C HIS A 119 5.12 -1.89 19.02
N LEU A 120 4.28 -1.06 18.39
CA LEU A 120 3.78 0.20 18.96
C LEU A 120 2.51 0.02 19.79
N GLY A 121 1.88 -1.15 19.71
CA GLY A 121 0.69 -1.52 20.49
C GLY A 121 -0.48 -1.95 19.62
N ILE A 122 -1.35 -2.79 20.18
CA ILE A 122 -2.45 -3.43 19.46
C ILE A 122 -3.47 -2.42 18.90
N ASP A 123 -3.74 -1.33 19.62
CA ASP A 123 -4.72 -0.33 19.19
C ASP A 123 -4.21 0.48 17.99
N THR A 124 -2.94 0.91 18.02
CA THR A 124 -2.30 1.56 16.87
C THR A 124 -2.33 0.62 15.66
N PHE A 125 -1.96 -0.65 15.86
CA PHE A 125 -1.97 -1.63 14.78
C PHE A 125 -3.35 -1.79 14.16
N ARG A 126 -4.41 -1.94 14.97
CA ARG A 126 -5.78 -2.13 14.48
C ARG A 126 -6.28 -0.92 13.69
N THR A 127 -6.21 0.27 14.27
CA THR A 127 -6.69 1.50 13.61
C THR A 127 -5.99 1.72 12.28
N THR A 128 -4.66 1.65 12.26
CA THR A 128 -3.89 1.93 11.03
C THR A 128 -4.10 0.86 9.96
N LEU A 129 -4.26 -0.41 10.35
CA LEU A 129 -4.54 -1.49 9.41
C LEU A 129 -5.95 -1.37 8.81
N ASP A 130 -6.95 -1.05 9.63
CA ASP A 130 -8.33 -0.90 9.17
C ASP A 130 -8.46 0.25 8.16
N GLU A 131 -7.87 1.41 8.45
CA GLU A 131 -7.87 2.57 7.54
C GLU A 131 -7.22 2.26 6.18
N ALA A 132 -6.06 1.57 6.20
CA ALA A 132 -5.35 1.19 4.97
C ALA A 132 -6.14 0.18 4.13
N LEU A 133 -6.76 -0.81 4.77
CA LEU A 133 -7.50 -1.86 4.07
C LEU A 133 -8.85 -1.38 3.55
N GLU A 134 -9.52 -0.46 4.25
CA GLU A 134 -10.82 0.06 3.83
C GLU A 134 -10.74 0.81 2.51
N THR A 135 -9.71 1.63 2.31
CA THR A 135 -9.56 2.45 1.10
C THR A 135 -9.12 1.61 -0.11
N GLU A 136 -8.10 0.77 0.06
CA GLU A 136 -7.44 0.10 -1.05
C GLU A 136 -8.23 -1.12 -1.56
N ILE A 137 -8.87 -1.88 -0.66
CA ILE A 137 -9.63 -3.08 -1.06
C ILE A 137 -10.95 -2.71 -1.73
N VAL A 138 -11.56 -1.59 -1.31
CA VAL A 138 -12.75 -1.05 -1.99
C VAL A 138 -12.41 -0.68 -3.44
N GLY A 139 -11.24 -0.08 -3.69
CA GLY A 139 -10.75 0.20 -5.05
C GLY A 139 -10.55 -1.06 -5.91
N LEU A 140 -10.01 -2.14 -5.33
CA LEU A 140 -9.83 -3.41 -6.03
C LEU A 140 -11.17 -4.05 -6.41
N ALA A 141 -12.15 -4.06 -5.50
CA ALA A 141 -13.48 -4.62 -5.78
C ALA A 141 -14.18 -3.88 -6.94
N GLY A 142 -14.04 -2.56 -7.00
CA GLY A 142 -14.50 -1.76 -8.14
C GLY A 142 -13.82 -2.18 -9.46
N THR A 143 -12.51 -2.42 -9.41
CA THR A 143 -11.75 -2.89 -10.58
C THR A 143 -12.17 -4.28 -11.04
N VAL A 144 -12.47 -5.19 -10.10
CA VAL A 144 -12.99 -6.53 -10.44
C VAL A 144 -14.35 -6.42 -11.13
N ARG A 145 -15.24 -5.53 -10.68
CA ARG A 145 -16.54 -5.31 -11.36
C ARG A 145 -16.40 -4.77 -12.78
N LEU A 146 -15.38 -3.95 -13.06
CA LEU A 146 -15.09 -3.50 -14.43
C LEU A 146 -14.67 -4.68 -15.32
N ALA A 147 -13.84 -5.59 -14.80
CA ALA A 147 -13.41 -6.79 -15.51
C ALA A 147 -14.51 -7.86 -15.61
N TYR A 148 -15.44 -7.90 -14.65
CA TYR A 148 -16.51 -8.89 -14.57
C TYR A 148 -17.85 -8.21 -14.27
N PRO A 149 -18.50 -7.60 -15.29
CA PRO A 149 -19.75 -6.85 -15.10
C PRO A 149 -20.92 -7.69 -14.56
N GLY A 150 -20.88 -9.02 -14.73
CA GLY A 150 -21.87 -9.95 -14.20
C GLY A 150 -21.74 -10.27 -12.70
N LEU A 151 -20.75 -9.70 -12.01
CA LEU A 151 -20.56 -9.92 -10.58
C LEU A 151 -21.67 -9.22 -9.77
N THR A 152 -22.48 -10.00 -9.06
CA THR A 152 -23.55 -9.48 -8.21
C THR A 152 -23.01 -8.67 -7.03
N ASP A 153 -23.85 -7.82 -6.43
CA ASP A 153 -23.47 -7.05 -5.25
C ASP A 153 -23.10 -7.92 -4.05
N GLU A 154 -23.82 -9.03 -3.86
CA GLU A 154 -23.53 -10.00 -2.80
C GLU A 154 -22.16 -10.67 -3.00
N SER A 155 -21.86 -11.09 -4.23
CA SER A 155 -20.56 -11.67 -4.58
C SER A 155 -19.44 -10.64 -4.45
N ALA A 156 -19.67 -9.38 -4.84
CA ALA A 156 -18.70 -8.30 -4.67
C ALA A 156 -18.40 -8.00 -3.19
N GLN A 157 -19.42 -7.98 -2.32
CA GLN A 157 -19.23 -7.83 -0.88
C GLN A 157 -18.46 -9.01 -0.27
N SER A 158 -18.80 -10.23 -0.69
CA SER A 158 -18.12 -11.44 -0.21
C SER A 158 -16.67 -11.52 -0.69
N LEU A 159 -16.41 -11.09 -1.92
CA LEU A 159 -15.07 -10.92 -2.47
C LEU A 159 -14.26 -9.90 -1.67
N ASN A 160 -14.81 -8.72 -1.38
CA ASN A 160 -14.14 -7.71 -0.56
C ASN A 160 -13.74 -8.27 0.81
N ARG A 161 -14.66 -8.96 1.50
CA ARG A 161 -14.37 -9.64 2.77
C ARG A 161 -13.26 -10.68 2.64
N ALA A 162 -13.26 -11.46 1.55
CA ALA A 162 -12.23 -12.47 1.30
C ALA A 162 -10.84 -11.84 1.05
N LEU A 163 -10.78 -10.81 0.21
CA LEU A 163 -9.57 -10.04 -0.06
C LEU A 163 -9.02 -9.41 1.23
N ARG A 164 -9.88 -8.81 2.07
CA ARG A 164 -9.46 -8.24 3.36
C ARG A 164 -8.84 -9.27 4.28
N ARG A 165 -9.49 -10.43 4.45
CA ARG A 165 -8.91 -11.53 5.26
C ARG A 165 -7.57 -12.00 4.70
N GLN A 166 -7.45 -12.12 3.39
CA GLN A 166 -6.21 -12.55 2.75
C GLN A 166 -5.08 -11.53 2.96
N CYS A 167 -5.36 -10.25 2.76
CA CYS A 167 -4.39 -9.18 3.01
C CYS A 167 -3.96 -9.12 4.47
N VAL A 168 -4.88 -9.20 5.44
CA VAL A 168 -4.53 -9.22 6.87
C VAL A 168 -3.60 -10.39 7.19
N SER A 169 -3.94 -11.59 6.70
CA SER A 169 -3.11 -12.78 6.91
C SER A 169 -1.71 -12.62 6.31
N ALA A 170 -1.62 -12.09 5.10
CA ALA A 170 -0.36 -11.85 4.40
C ALA A 170 0.49 -10.79 5.09
N LEU A 171 -0.10 -9.67 5.52
CA LEU A 171 0.62 -8.57 6.17
C LEU A 171 1.22 -8.96 7.53
N LEU A 172 0.73 -10.04 8.14
CA LEU A 172 1.24 -10.59 9.39
C LEU A 172 2.25 -11.73 9.17
N ASP A 173 2.41 -12.24 7.95
CA ASP A 173 3.39 -13.25 7.61
C ASP A 173 4.65 -12.59 7.01
N PRO A 174 5.75 -12.44 7.77
CA PRO A 174 6.96 -11.80 7.27
C PRO A 174 7.67 -12.61 6.17
N ARG A 175 7.23 -13.84 5.89
CA ARG A 175 7.82 -14.72 4.87
C ARG A 175 7.12 -14.62 3.52
N ILE A 176 5.93 -14.01 3.47
CA ILE A 176 5.18 -13.96 2.22
C ILE A 176 5.94 -13.12 1.18
N THR A 177 6.11 -13.67 0.00
CA THR A 177 6.69 -12.95 -1.13
C THR A 177 5.60 -12.17 -1.90
N PRO A 178 5.96 -11.10 -2.63
CA PRO A 178 5.01 -10.41 -3.49
C PRO A 178 4.33 -11.34 -4.51
N ALA A 179 5.06 -12.32 -5.04
CA ALA A 179 4.54 -13.30 -5.99
C ALA A 179 3.51 -14.24 -5.35
N GLU A 180 3.76 -14.74 -4.13
CA GLU A 180 2.80 -15.57 -3.39
C GLU A 180 1.54 -14.77 -3.04
N LEU A 181 1.70 -13.53 -2.56
CA LEU A 181 0.56 -12.65 -2.30
C LEU A 181 -0.26 -12.42 -3.58
N ARG A 182 0.42 -12.17 -4.71
CA ARG A 182 -0.22 -11.94 -6.00
C ARG A 182 -1.01 -13.16 -6.47
N ALA A 183 -0.45 -14.35 -6.30
CA ALA A 183 -1.11 -15.61 -6.61
C ALA A 183 -2.33 -15.85 -5.71
N GLN A 184 -2.21 -15.59 -4.40
CA GLN A 184 -3.31 -15.74 -3.45
C GLN A 184 -4.46 -14.78 -3.76
N LEU A 185 -4.18 -13.49 -3.98
CA LEU A 185 -5.21 -12.51 -4.34
C LEU A 185 -5.86 -12.85 -5.68
N GLY A 186 -5.07 -13.26 -6.68
CA GLY A 186 -5.58 -13.73 -7.97
C GLY A 186 -6.50 -14.94 -7.82
N GLY A 187 -6.13 -15.93 -6.99
CA GLY A 187 -6.94 -17.09 -6.69
C GLY A 187 -8.29 -16.74 -6.04
N VAL A 188 -8.28 -15.77 -5.11
CA VAL A 188 -9.52 -15.24 -4.51
C VAL A 188 -10.41 -14.61 -5.58
N VAL A 189 -9.87 -13.71 -6.42
CA VAL A 189 -10.66 -13.09 -7.49
C VAL A 189 -11.26 -14.13 -8.44
N MET A 190 -10.45 -15.08 -8.90
CA MET A 190 -10.89 -16.15 -9.82
C MET A 190 -12.00 -17.03 -9.21
N ALA A 191 -11.93 -17.34 -7.92
CA ALA A 191 -12.94 -18.15 -7.25
C ALA A 191 -14.33 -17.50 -7.26
N PHE A 192 -14.39 -16.17 -7.15
CA PHE A 192 -15.66 -15.42 -7.16
C PHE A 192 -16.16 -15.13 -8.57
N THR A 193 -15.27 -14.96 -9.54
CA THR A 193 -15.67 -14.66 -10.93
C THR A 193 -16.07 -15.90 -11.70
N ALA A 194 -15.54 -17.08 -11.37
CA ALA A 194 -15.97 -18.36 -11.94
C ALA A 194 -17.42 -18.75 -11.58
N GLN A 195 -17.97 -18.14 -10.53
CA GLN A 195 -19.36 -18.33 -10.09
C GLN A 195 -20.32 -17.28 -10.68
N ALA A 196 -19.79 -16.26 -11.38
CA ALA A 196 -20.61 -15.26 -12.02
C ALA A 196 -21.25 -15.84 -13.29
N PRO A 197 -22.57 -15.67 -13.50
CA PRO A 197 -23.23 -16.16 -14.70
C PRO A 197 -22.61 -15.52 -15.94
N THR A 198 -22.29 -16.35 -16.94
CA THR A 198 -21.80 -15.88 -18.25
C THR A 198 -22.88 -14.99 -18.89
N PRO A 199 -22.55 -13.77 -19.37
CA PRO A 199 -23.51 -13.00 -20.15
C PRO A 199 -23.88 -13.79 -21.41
N ALA A 200 -25.18 -13.92 -21.66
CA ALA A 200 -25.75 -14.56 -22.84
C ALA A 200 -25.53 -13.73 -24.11
#